data_AF-A0A973KZZ2-F1
#
_entry.id   AF-A0A973KZZ2-F1
#
_cell.length_a   1.000
_cell.length_b   1.000
_cell.length_c   1.000
_cell.angle_alpha   90.00
_cell.angle_beta   90.00
_cell.angle_gamma   90.00
#
_symmetry.space_group_name_H-M   'P 1'
#
loop_
_entity.id
_entity.type
_entity.pdbx_description
1 polymer ?
#
loop_
_entity_poly.entity_id
_entity_poly.type
_entity_poly.pdbx_seq_one_letter_code
_entity_poly.pdbx_strand_id
1 'polypeptide(L)'
;LEEACQLLAKSPSFVPSITEWARAAFEVRNRWPKGNHSLGIPTWFYGHEPPNPFASHIAKYFANATREDGLLARSNAGVVFLPGAAGTVQEIFDNATPNYYESRGEPTPMVLVDREHWTERLPTWPLLRALARERSMESRIALVDRIEEAPEALKRLCG
;
A
#
# COMPACT_ATOMS: atom_id res chain seq x y z
N LEU A 1 -6.74 -4.95 -19.52
CA LEU A 1 -6.78 -4.94 -18.04
C LEU A 1 -7.84 -5.90 -17.53
N GLU A 2 -9.08 -5.80 -18.01
CA GLU A 2 -10.20 -6.66 -17.60
C GLU A 2 -9.90 -8.17 -17.72
N GLU A 3 -9.39 -8.63 -18.86
CA GLU A 3 -9.00 -10.04 -19.04
C GLU A 3 -7.92 -10.52 -18.05
N ALA A 4 -6.94 -9.66 -17.75
CA ALA A 4 -5.90 -9.97 -16.76
C ALA A 4 -6.50 -10.09 -15.35
N CYS A 5 -7.41 -9.19 -14.99
CA CYS A 5 -8.14 -9.24 -13.72
C CYS A 5 -9.03 -10.50 -13.63
N GLN A 6 -9.71 -10.90 -14.72
CA GLN A 6 -10.49 -12.13 -14.77
C GLN A 6 -9.62 -13.38 -14.57
N LEU A 7 -8.40 -13.40 -15.11
CA LEU A 7 -7.44 -14.48 -14.87
C LEU A 7 -6.99 -14.54 -13.41
N LEU A 8 -6.62 -13.38 -12.82
CA LEU A 8 -6.24 -13.30 -11.41
C LEU A 8 -7.38 -13.68 -10.48
N ALA A 9 -8.63 -13.35 -10.83
CA ALA A 9 -9.81 -13.67 -10.04
C ALA A 9 -10.06 -15.18 -9.88
N LYS A 10 -9.43 -16.04 -10.69
CA LYS A 10 -9.46 -17.50 -10.51
C LYS A 10 -8.76 -17.95 -9.22
N SER A 11 -7.80 -17.18 -8.73
CA SER A 11 -7.09 -17.44 -7.47
C SER A 11 -6.74 -16.09 -6.81
N PRO A 12 -7.72 -15.43 -6.17
CA PRO A 12 -7.55 -14.07 -5.65
C PRO A 12 -6.74 -14.01 -4.36
N SER A 13 -6.47 -15.15 -3.71
CA SER A 13 -5.69 -15.28 -2.49
C SER A 13 -4.67 -16.40 -2.63
N PHE A 14 -3.51 -16.23 -2.00
CA PHE A 14 -2.48 -17.28 -1.91
C PHE A 14 -2.87 -18.42 -0.96
N VAL A 15 -3.97 -18.26 -0.22
CA VAL A 15 -4.61 -19.32 0.56
C VAL A 15 -5.83 -19.85 -0.21
N PRO A 16 -6.01 -21.18 -0.34
CA PRO A 16 -5.21 -22.24 0.29
C PRO A 16 -3.95 -22.67 -0.49
N SER A 17 -3.75 -22.17 -1.71
CA SER A 17 -2.65 -22.63 -2.59
C SER A 17 -1.83 -21.48 -3.15
N ILE A 18 -0.61 -21.33 -2.65
CA ILE A 18 0.39 -20.39 -3.18
C ILE A 18 0.70 -20.72 -4.64
N THR A 19 0.73 -22.01 -4.99
CA THR A 19 1.02 -22.47 -6.36
C THR A 19 -0.02 -21.98 -7.35
N GLU A 20 -1.31 -22.11 -7.04
CA GLU A 20 -2.37 -21.69 -7.97
C GLU A 20 -2.44 -20.17 -8.11
N TRP A 21 -2.29 -19.45 -7.00
CA TRP A 21 -2.19 -18.00 -6.99
C TRP A 21 -1.00 -17.49 -7.83
N ALA A 22 0.18 -18.08 -7.65
CA ALA A 22 1.38 -17.71 -8.39
C ALA A 22 1.24 -18.06 -9.89
N ARG A 23 0.66 -19.22 -10.23
CA ARG A 23 0.41 -19.62 -11.61
C ARG A 23 -0.52 -18.65 -12.33
N ALA A 24 -1.61 -18.21 -11.70
CA ALA A 24 -2.51 -17.21 -12.28
C ALA A 24 -1.76 -15.91 -12.60
N ALA A 25 -0.91 -15.43 -11.68
CA ALA A 25 -0.10 -14.24 -11.91
C ALA A 25 0.96 -14.43 -13.01
N PHE A 26 1.62 -15.59 -13.06
CA PHE A 26 2.60 -15.89 -14.11
C PHE A 26 1.95 -16.04 -15.49
N GLU A 27 0.73 -16.56 -15.57
CA GLU A 27 -0.05 -16.60 -16.81
C GLU A 27 -0.30 -15.18 -17.34
N VAL A 28 -0.69 -14.24 -16.45
CA VAL A 28 -0.83 -12.83 -16.81
C VAL A 28 0.50 -12.26 -17.31
N ARG A 29 1.61 -12.49 -16.60
CA ARG A 29 2.92 -12.00 -17.03
C ARG A 29 3.37 -12.55 -18.39
N ASN A 30 3.03 -13.80 -18.70
CA ASN A 30 3.35 -14.40 -20.00
C ASN A 30 2.53 -13.79 -21.13
N ARG A 31 1.23 -13.54 -20.92
CA ARG A 31 0.34 -12.96 -21.92
C ARG A 31 0.55 -11.45 -22.12
N TRP A 32 0.88 -10.72 -21.05
CA TRP A 32 1.17 -9.30 -21.07
C TRP A 32 2.56 -9.03 -20.49
N PRO A 33 3.64 -9.26 -21.27
CA PRO A 33 5.01 -9.16 -20.78
C PRO A 33 5.49 -7.72 -20.56
N LYS A 34 4.75 -6.72 -21.06
CA LYS A 34 5.06 -5.30 -20.88
C LYS A 34 4.38 -4.77 -19.61
N GLY A 35 5.14 -4.09 -18.77
CA GLY A 35 4.68 -3.41 -17.56
C GLY A 35 5.68 -2.34 -17.13
N ASN A 36 5.30 -1.53 -16.16
CA ASN A 36 6.20 -0.55 -15.54
C ASN A 36 7.05 -1.21 -14.45
N HIS A 37 8.02 -0.46 -13.91
CA HIS A 37 8.80 -0.89 -12.76
C HIS A 37 7.91 -1.06 -11.53
N SER A 38 8.00 -2.25 -10.93
CA SER A 38 7.39 -2.59 -9.65
C SER A 38 8.48 -3.10 -8.70
N LEU A 39 8.63 -2.45 -7.55
CA LEU A 39 9.58 -2.81 -6.50
C LEU A 39 8.84 -3.53 -5.36
N GLY A 40 9.24 -4.75 -5.07
CA GLY A 40 8.82 -5.46 -3.85
C GLY A 40 9.86 -5.34 -2.75
N ILE A 41 9.43 -5.01 -1.53
CA ILE A 41 10.31 -4.95 -0.34
C ILE A 41 9.82 -5.96 0.72
N PRO A 42 9.96 -7.28 0.47
CA PRO A 42 9.47 -8.31 1.39
C PRO A 42 10.33 -8.40 2.66
N THR A 43 9.74 -8.93 3.73
CA THR A 43 10.43 -9.19 4.99
C THR A 43 11.09 -10.58 5.03
N TRP A 44 12.06 -10.77 5.93
CA TRP A 44 12.51 -12.11 6.37
C TRP A 44 11.73 -12.64 7.59
N PHE A 45 11.09 -11.73 8.33
CA PHE A 45 10.68 -11.97 9.71
C PHE A 45 9.31 -12.67 9.82
N TYR A 46 8.41 -12.37 8.90
CA TYR A 46 7.08 -12.98 8.82
C TYR A 46 7.07 -14.00 7.68
N GLY A 47 7.31 -15.26 8.03
CA GLY A 47 7.36 -16.35 7.06
C GLY A 47 5.99 -16.97 6.84
N HIS A 48 5.18 -16.43 5.94
CA HIS A 48 4.05 -17.09 5.26
C HIS A 48 3.52 -16.30 4.04
N GLU A 49 3.98 -15.06 3.82
CA GLU A 49 3.53 -14.23 2.71
C GLU A 49 4.44 -14.41 1.49
N PRO A 50 3.94 -14.97 0.37
CA PRO A 50 4.72 -15.08 -0.85
C PRO A 50 5.00 -13.69 -1.45
N PRO A 51 6.19 -13.44 -2.02
CA PRO A 51 6.51 -12.17 -2.66
C PRO A 51 5.54 -11.82 -3.81
N ASN A 52 5.34 -10.52 -4.04
CA ASN A 52 4.52 -10.03 -5.15
C ASN A 52 5.00 -10.62 -6.50
N PRO A 53 4.16 -11.38 -7.23
CA PRO A 53 4.55 -12.04 -8.46
C PRO A 53 4.75 -11.06 -9.63
N PHE A 54 4.27 -9.82 -9.50
CA PHE A 54 4.45 -8.73 -10.46
C PHE A 54 5.66 -7.83 -10.16
N ALA A 55 6.42 -8.10 -9.10
CA ALA A 55 7.64 -7.35 -8.81
C ALA A 55 8.68 -7.55 -9.92
N SER A 56 9.13 -6.45 -10.51
CA SER A 56 10.25 -6.40 -11.45
C SER A 56 11.61 -6.35 -10.74
N HIS A 57 11.63 -5.82 -9.52
CA HIS A 57 12.80 -5.68 -8.66
C HIS A 57 12.42 -6.10 -7.24
N ILE A 58 13.36 -6.70 -6.51
CA ILE A 58 13.16 -7.12 -5.12
C ILE A 58 14.31 -6.55 -4.29
N ALA A 59 13.98 -5.82 -3.21
CA ALA A 59 14.92 -5.37 -2.21
C ALA A 59 14.59 -6.04 -0.87
N LYS A 60 15.41 -6.98 -0.41
CA LYS A 60 15.16 -7.74 0.82
C LYS A 60 16.22 -7.41 1.87
N TYR A 61 15.78 -6.83 2.98
CA TYR A 61 16.67 -6.30 4.02
C TYR A 61 16.70 -7.23 5.23
N PHE A 62 17.89 -7.54 5.77
CA PHE A 62 18.05 -8.37 6.96
C PHE A 62 17.47 -7.72 8.23
N ALA A 63 17.61 -6.40 8.37
CA ALA A 63 17.06 -5.64 9.49
C ALA A 63 15.67 -5.09 9.15
N ASN A 64 14.66 -5.48 9.93
CA ASN A 64 13.27 -5.08 9.68
C ASN A 64 13.06 -3.56 9.85
N ALA A 65 13.71 -2.93 10.83
CA ALA A 65 13.60 -1.49 11.02
C ALA A 65 14.05 -0.70 9.77
N THR A 66 15.16 -1.11 9.14
CA THR A 66 15.64 -0.49 7.89
C THR A 66 14.69 -0.75 6.71
N ARG A 67 14.03 -1.90 6.70
CA ARG A 67 13.02 -2.25 5.70
C ARG A 67 11.81 -1.32 5.78
N GLU A 68 11.24 -1.17 6.97
CA GLU A 68 10.03 -0.40 7.23
C GLU A 68 10.25 1.08 6.95
N ASP A 69 11.32 1.63 7.52
CA ASP A 69 11.72 3.01 7.25
C ASP A 69 11.99 3.23 5.75
N GLY A 70 12.71 2.30 5.13
CA GLY A 70 13.12 2.37 3.74
C GLY A 70 11.98 2.26 2.73
N LEU A 71 10.92 1.50 3.03
CA LEU A 71 9.73 1.35 2.19
C LEU A 71 8.97 2.68 2.09
N LEU A 72 8.65 3.27 3.24
CA LEU A 72 7.89 4.53 3.29
C LEU A 72 8.74 5.72 2.85
N ALA A 73 10.03 5.74 3.16
CA ALA A 73 10.94 6.82 2.72
C ALA A 73 11.08 6.93 1.19
N ARG A 74 10.87 5.82 0.46
CA ARG A 74 10.97 5.80 -1.01
C ARG A 74 9.63 6.07 -1.71
N SER A 75 8.53 6.07 -0.97
CA SER A 75 7.17 6.27 -1.51
C SER A 75 6.81 7.75 -1.57
N ASN A 76 7.54 8.50 -2.41
CA ASN A 76 7.50 9.97 -2.44
C ASN A 76 6.30 10.58 -3.19
N ALA A 77 5.61 9.80 -4.02
CA ALA A 77 4.40 10.24 -4.74
C ALA A 77 3.11 10.05 -3.91
N GLY A 78 3.21 9.44 -2.73
CA GLY A 78 2.08 9.12 -1.85
C GLY A 78 1.92 7.61 -1.62
N VAL A 79 1.07 7.27 -0.66
CA VAL A 79 0.86 5.90 -0.17
C VAL A 79 -0.64 5.59 -0.12
N VAL A 80 -1.01 4.40 -0.57
CA VAL A 80 -2.38 3.86 -0.49
C VAL A 80 -2.40 2.72 0.52
N PHE A 81 -3.27 2.81 1.52
CA PHE A 81 -3.45 1.83 2.58
C PHE A 81 -4.78 1.10 2.40
N LEU A 82 -4.70 -0.18 2.01
CA LEU A 82 -5.85 -1.09 1.93
C LEU A 82 -6.19 -1.66 3.32
N PRO A 83 -7.41 -2.22 3.52
CA PRO A 83 -7.77 -2.89 4.77
C PRO A 83 -6.70 -3.88 5.23
N GLY A 84 -6.24 -3.68 6.45
CA GLY A 84 -5.19 -4.48 7.07
C GLY A 84 -5.33 -4.53 8.58
N ALA A 85 -4.32 -5.05 9.26
CA ALA A 85 -4.31 -5.24 10.71
C ALA A 85 -3.17 -4.43 11.36
N ALA A 86 -2.57 -4.96 12.43
CA ALA A 86 -1.54 -4.26 13.22
C ALA A 86 -0.38 -3.72 12.38
N GLY A 87 0.14 -4.50 11.43
CA GLY A 87 1.24 -4.05 10.55
C GLY A 87 0.86 -2.84 9.69
N THR A 88 -0.31 -2.86 9.07
CA THR A 88 -0.81 -1.74 8.27
C THR A 88 -1.10 -0.50 9.12
N VAL A 89 -1.63 -0.69 10.33
CA VAL A 89 -1.83 0.42 11.28
C VAL A 89 -0.49 1.06 11.66
N GLN A 90 0.54 0.25 11.90
CA GLN A 90 1.90 0.75 12.13
C GLN A 90 2.39 1.57 10.93
N GLU A 91 2.30 1.03 9.71
CA GLU A 91 2.75 1.72 8.50
C GLU A 91 2.01 3.05 8.25
N ILE A 92 0.71 3.14 8.59
CA ILE A 92 -0.04 4.40 8.53
C ILE A 92 0.62 5.45 9.42
N PHE A 93 0.98 5.12 10.66
CA PHE A 93 1.57 6.09 11.59
C PHE A 93 3.06 6.31 11.37
N ASP A 94 3.78 5.33 10.84
CA ASP A 94 5.17 5.50 10.37
C ASP A 94 5.23 6.49 9.18
N ASN A 95 4.18 6.54 8.35
CA ASN A 95 4.07 7.53 7.27
C ASN A 95 3.49 8.87 7.75
N ALA A 96 2.52 8.84 8.68
CA ALA A 96 1.92 10.06 9.23
C ALA A 96 2.92 10.90 10.04
N THR A 97 3.84 10.25 10.77
CA THR A 97 4.80 10.95 11.63
C THR A 97 5.71 11.93 10.87
N PRO A 98 6.42 11.53 9.79
CA PRO A 98 7.20 12.48 9.01
C PRO A 98 6.34 13.52 8.29
N ASN A 99 5.10 13.18 7.89
CA ASN A 99 4.15 14.14 7.34
C ASN A 99 3.70 15.19 8.39
N TYR A 100 3.55 14.80 9.65
CA TYR A 100 3.18 15.67 10.76
C TYR A 100 4.28 16.67 11.10
N TYR A 101 5.53 16.20 11.09
CA TYR A 101 6.70 17.01 11.44
C TYR A 101 7.41 17.64 10.24
N GLU A 102 6.94 17.39 9.01
CA GLU A 102 7.59 17.82 7.75
C GLU A 102 9.07 17.41 7.66
N SER A 103 9.44 16.31 8.35
CA SER A 103 10.85 15.94 8.54
C SER A 103 11.50 15.37 7.29
N ARG A 104 10.71 15.11 6.24
CA ARG A 104 11.14 14.68 4.90
C ARG A 104 10.77 15.70 3.81
N GLY A 105 10.42 16.93 4.20
CA GLY A 105 9.89 17.97 3.31
C GLY A 105 8.36 18.03 3.35
N GLU A 106 7.78 18.54 2.26
CA GLU A 106 6.33 18.67 2.10
C GLU A 106 5.61 17.33 2.33
N PRO A 107 4.46 17.32 3.05
CA PRO A 107 3.77 16.07 3.34
C PRO A 107 3.29 15.38 2.06
N THR A 108 3.53 14.07 1.99
CA THR A 108 3.13 13.24 0.85
C THR A 108 1.69 12.74 1.00
N PRO A 109 0.95 12.50 -0.10
CA PRO A 109 -0.43 12.01 -0.03
C PRO A 109 -0.58 10.68 0.71
N MET A 110 -1.61 10.58 1.54
CA MET A 110 -2.02 9.34 2.22
C MET A 110 -3.48 9.04 1.88
N VAL A 111 -3.74 7.90 1.24
CA VAL A 111 -5.10 7.48 0.89
C VAL A 111 -5.43 6.17 1.60
N LEU A 112 -6.38 6.23 2.52
CA LEU A 112 -6.94 5.04 3.16
C LEU A 112 -8.15 4.59 2.34
N VAL A 113 -8.28 3.27 2.11
CA VAL A 113 -9.38 2.66 1.36
C VAL A 113 -10.20 1.80 2.31
N ASP A 114 -11.53 1.86 2.15
CA ASP A 114 -12.56 1.22 2.99
C ASP A 114 -12.88 2.04 4.24
N ARG A 115 -13.99 2.79 4.17
CA ARG A 115 -14.44 3.65 5.26
C ARG A 115 -14.82 2.86 6.50
N GLU A 116 -15.64 1.83 6.35
CA GLU A 116 -16.11 1.02 7.47
C GLU A 116 -14.92 0.44 8.25
N HIS A 117 -13.94 -0.11 7.53
CA HIS A 117 -12.74 -0.66 8.15
C HIS A 117 -11.97 0.38 8.97
N TRP A 118 -11.73 1.57 8.42
CA TRP A 118 -10.89 2.60 9.05
C TRP A 118 -11.62 3.57 9.99
N THR A 119 -12.96 3.56 10.03
CA THR A 119 -13.74 4.38 10.97
C THR A 119 -14.43 3.58 12.07
N GLU A 120 -14.74 2.30 11.84
CA GLU A 120 -15.51 1.48 12.76
C GLU A 120 -14.70 0.30 13.30
N ARG A 121 -14.13 -0.52 12.43
CA ARG A 121 -13.45 -1.76 12.84
C ARG A 121 -12.09 -1.51 13.48
N LEU A 122 -11.24 -0.75 12.81
CA LEU A 122 -9.95 -0.27 13.30
C LEU A 122 -9.94 1.25 13.08
N PRO A 123 -10.43 2.06 14.04
CA PRO A 123 -10.73 3.48 13.86
C PRO A 123 -9.48 4.37 13.76
N THR A 124 -8.61 4.07 12.81
CA THR A 124 -7.38 4.79 12.50
C THR A 124 -7.67 6.14 11.83
N TRP A 125 -8.71 6.24 11.00
CA TRP A 125 -9.04 7.49 10.31
C TRP A 125 -9.39 8.64 11.26
N PRO A 126 -10.27 8.46 12.27
CA PRO A 126 -10.53 9.51 13.26
C PRO A 126 -9.26 10.05 13.94
N LEU A 127 -8.33 9.15 14.32
CA LEU A 127 -7.06 9.52 14.95
C LEU A 127 -6.14 10.25 13.96
N LEU A 128 -5.97 9.73 12.74
CA LEU A 128 -5.16 10.37 11.70
C LEU A 128 -5.67 11.77 11.38
N ARG A 129 -6.99 11.94 11.24
CA ARG A 129 -7.62 13.25 11.01
C ARG A 129 -7.39 14.21 12.17
N ALA A 130 -7.48 13.73 13.41
CA ALA A 130 -7.23 14.54 14.59
C ALA A 130 -5.77 15.02 14.67
N LEU A 131 -4.80 14.16 14.30
CA LEU A 131 -3.39 14.54 14.22
C LEU A 131 -3.12 15.51 13.07
N ALA A 132 -3.78 15.33 11.94
CA ALA A 132 -3.55 16.13 10.75
C ALA A 132 -4.13 17.55 10.84
N ARG A 133 -5.16 17.76 11.67
CA ARG A 133 -5.87 19.03 11.79
C ARG A 133 -4.92 20.20 12.05
N GLU A 134 -5.13 21.30 11.31
CA GLU A 134 -4.36 22.53 11.41
C GLU A 134 -2.86 22.35 11.08
N ARG A 135 -2.52 21.29 10.34
CA ARG A 135 -1.18 21.01 9.81
C ARG A 135 -1.20 20.94 8.28
N SER A 136 -0.05 21.11 7.65
CA SER A 136 0.11 21.00 6.19
C SER A 136 -0.38 19.65 5.65
N MET A 137 -0.23 18.57 6.43
CA MET A 137 -0.70 17.24 6.06
C MET A 137 -2.23 17.09 6.02
N GLU A 138 -3.01 18.01 6.59
CA GLU A 138 -4.50 17.95 6.58
C GLU A 138 -5.03 17.84 5.16
N SER A 139 -4.46 18.64 4.25
CA SER A 139 -4.81 18.66 2.83
C SER A 139 -4.25 17.48 2.03
N ARG A 140 -3.48 16.60 2.67
CA ARG A 140 -2.76 15.48 2.05
C ARG A 140 -3.30 14.11 2.45
N ILE A 141 -4.36 14.05 3.25
CA ILE A 141 -5.01 12.79 3.64
C ILE A 141 -6.37 12.63 2.96
N ALA A 142 -6.72 11.41 2.55
CA ALA A 142 -8.05 11.08 2.07
C ALA A 142 -8.50 9.69 2.56
N LEU A 143 -9.82 9.53 2.70
CA LEU A 143 -10.49 8.27 2.94
C LEU A 143 -11.52 8.04 1.85
N VAL A 144 -11.34 6.96 1.08
CA VAL A 144 -12.23 6.57 -0.03
C VAL A 144 -12.90 5.24 0.27
N ASP A 145 -14.04 4.98 -0.37
CA ASP A 145 -14.80 3.77 -0.11
C ASP A 145 -14.26 2.57 -0.89
N ARG A 146 -13.73 2.80 -2.11
CA ARG A 146 -13.20 1.73 -2.96
C ARG A 146 -11.83 2.02 -3.56
N ILE A 147 -11.11 0.95 -3.92
CA ILE A 147 -9.76 1.04 -4.49
C ILE A 147 -9.73 1.77 -5.84
N GLU A 148 -10.81 1.73 -6.62
CA GLU A 148 -10.88 2.41 -7.92
C GLU A 148 -10.86 3.95 -7.79
N GLU A 149 -11.18 4.48 -6.61
CA GLU A 149 -11.16 5.91 -6.31
C GLU A 149 -9.76 6.41 -5.91
N ALA A 150 -8.87 5.51 -5.48
CA ALA A 150 -7.56 5.87 -4.96
C ALA A 150 -6.68 6.63 -5.97
N PRO A 151 -6.64 6.31 -7.28
CA PRO A 151 -5.85 7.07 -8.25
C PRO A 151 -6.31 8.53 -8.38
N GLU A 152 -7.62 8.78 -8.41
CA GLU A 152 -8.16 10.13 -8.47
C GLU A 152 -7.98 10.88 -7.15
N ALA A 153 -8.06 10.19 -6.01
CA ALA A 153 -7.69 10.77 -4.73
C ALA A 153 -6.22 11.22 -4.71
N LEU A 154 -5.28 10.36 -5.13
CA LEU A 154 -3.86 10.71 -5.21
C LEU A 154 -3.61 11.94 -6.10
N LYS A 155 -4.19 11.99 -7.31
CA LYS A 155 -4.04 13.15 -8.20
C LYS A 155 -4.51 14.45 -7.55
N ARG A 156 -5.69 14.44 -6.92
CA ARG A 156 -6.22 15.63 -6.23
C ARG A 156 -5.32 16.09 -5.07
N LEU A 157 -4.69 15.15 -4.38
CA LEU A 157 -3.81 15.45 -3.25
C LEU A 157 -2.40 15.90 -3.69
N CYS A 158 -1.95 15.55 -4.90
CA CYS A 158 -0.65 15.98 -5.42
C CYS A 158 -0.65 17.42 -5.96
N GLY A 159 -1.78 17.90 -6.50
CA GLY A 159 -1.87 19.16 -7.24
C GLY A 159 -1.72 18.95 -8.74
#